data_AF-A0A7W0S664-F1
#
_entry.id   AF-A0A7W0S664-F1
#
_cell.length_a   1.000
_cell.length_b   1.000
_cell.length_c   1.000
_cell.angle_alpha   90.00
_cell.angle_beta   90.00
_cell.angle_gamma   90.00
#
_symmetry.space_group_name_H-M   'P 1'
#
loop_
_entity.id
_entity.type
_entity.pdbx_description
1 polymer ?
#
loop_
_entity_poly.entity_id
_entity_poly.type
_entity_poly.pdbx_seq_one_letter_code
_entity_poly.pdbx_strand_id
1 'polypeptide(L)'
;MADNEERDLPAKSNDTELEDSEDPTLAFEIDQVAADSASVVEVESEEPNEETLPVLPLRGTVVFPLTVVPLAAAQPRSLRLIDEVMSGNRRVALVMQKDPEQEGAGPEDVLRIGTIATIHQMMRVPDGSVRLAVQGLDRMRILEFVGEEPFLRARVERAPEEVAETVEVQALTRNTLELFQRLVSLVSHLPDELVTAALNIDDPRHLVYLVATNLRMEPEERQRLLELNAVQEKLVTLNAFISKELDVLELGKKIQTDVQVELSKTQREYYLREQLKAIQKELGEGNETEAEVTELRAKIESSGMPEEAAKEANRELDRLSKLPPAAAEYGVIKTYLDWLTSMPWNKSTEGEIDIPKARAILAEDHYDLERIKDRILEYLAVRKLKLALPPDDETGSSPPREPILCLVGPPGVG
;
A
#
# COMPACT_ATOMS: atom_id res chain seq x y z
N MET A 1 18.24 66.35 9.53
CA MET A 1 16.95 67.02 9.74
C MET A 1 16.31 66.28 10.90
N ALA A 2 16.51 66.75 12.14
CA ALA A 2 15.87 67.93 12.75
C ALA A 2 14.44 67.57 13.19
N ASP A 3 13.97 67.81 14.43
CA ASP A 3 14.55 68.40 15.66
C ASP A 3 13.90 67.63 16.86
N ASN A 4 14.57 67.36 17.99
CA ASN A 4 14.83 68.25 19.14
C ASN A 4 13.60 69.01 19.68
N GLU A 5 13.17 68.71 20.91
CA GLU A 5 12.84 69.73 21.93
C GLU A 5 12.73 69.14 23.35
N GLU A 6 13.55 69.66 24.26
CA GLU A 6 13.41 69.51 25.71
C GLU A 6 12.33 70.46 26.25
N ARG A 7 11.70 70.10 27.38
CA ARG A 7 11.27 71.03 28.46
C ARG A 7 10.72 70.23 29.64
N ASP A 8 11.43 70.08 30.76
CA ASP A 8 11.92 71.08 31.76
C ASP A 8 10.87 71.39 32.85
N LEU A 9 11.35 71.58 34.07
CA LEU A 9 10.62 71.47 35.35
C LEU A 9 9.81 72.75 35.69
N PRO A 10 9.16 72.79 36.86
CA PRO A 10 9.83 73.56 37.93
C PRO A 10 9.73 72.98 39.34
N ALA A 11 10.75 73.29 40.15
CA ALA A 11 10.84 72.99 41.58
C ALA A 11 10.28 74.12 42.48
N LYS A 12 10.18 73.84 43.79
CA LYS A 12 10.25 74.74 44.98
C LYS A 12 10.27 73.83 46.23
N SER A 13 11.35 73.77 47.03
CA SER A 13 11.72 74.68 48.15
C SER A 13 10.59 74.83 49.19
N ASN A 14 10.75 74.70 50.52
CA ASN A 14 11.91 74.60 51.43
C ASN A 14 11.42 73.93 52.76
N ASP A 15 12.14 73.72 53.87
CA ASP A 15 13.45 74.21 54.37
C ASP A 15 14.10 73.23 55.41
N THR A 16 15.17 73.67 56.10
CA THR A 16 15.74 73.34 57.46
C THR A 16 15.26 72.13 58.31
N GLU A 17 16.03 71.50 59.23
CA GLU A 17 17.39 71.62 59.86
C GLU A 17 17.80 70.16 60.25
N LEU A 18 18.96 69.57 59.94
CA LEU A 18 20.31 69.71 60.52
C LEU A 18 20.44 69.66 62.06
N GLU A 19 20.75 68.47 62.59
CA GLU A 19 21.62 68.14 63.77
C GLU A 19 21.63 66.59 63.91
N ASP A 20 22.71 65.87 64.28
CA ASP A 20 24.15 66.14 64.16
C ASP A 20 24.93 64.81 64.41
N SER A 21 26.08 64.58 63.74
CA SER A 21 27.13 63.57 64.08
C SER A 21 26.77 62.06 64.16
N GLU A 22 27.64 61.07 63.88
CA GLU A 22 29.09 61.04 63.65
C GLU A 22 29.50 60.34 62.33
N ASP A 23 30.56 60.88 61.74
CA ASP A 23 31.31 60.46 60.54
C ASP A 23 32.42 59.41 60.92
N PRO A 24 33.31 58.94 60.02
CA PRO A 24 33.10 58.22 58.75
C PRO A 24 33.97 56.94 58.68
N THR A 25 33.98 56.22 57.55
CA THR A 25 35.16 56.00 56.67
C THR A 25 34.90 54.89 55.64
N LEU A 26 34.73 55.31 54.39
CA LEU A 26 34.98 54.47 53.21
C LEU A 26 36.50 54.45 52.94
N ALA A 27 37.15 53.30 53.08
CA ALA A 27 38.52 53.09 52.59
C ALA A 27 38.91 51.60 52.54
N PHE A 28 39.04 51.04 51.32
CA PHE A 28 39.86 49.85 50.98
C PHE A 28 39.48 48.50 51.65
N GLU A 29 39.74 47.32 51.09
CA GLU A 29 39.90 46.83 49.71
C GLU A 29 39.66 45.30 49.73
N ILE A 30 39.06 44.77 48.67
CA ILE A 30 39.20 43.38 48.14
C ILE A 30 39.78 42.29 49.09
N ASP A 31 38.91 41.45 49.68
CA ASP A 31 38.98 39.98 49.59
C ASP A 31 37.65 39.34 50.07
N GLN A 32 37.50 38.01 49.94
CA GLN A 32 36.37 37.17 50.37
C GLN A 32 35.09 37.20 49.52
N VAL A 33 35.23 36.87 48.23
CA VAL A 33 34.20 36.12 47.50
C VAL A 33 34.51 34.63 47.58
N ALA A 34 34.31 34.03 48.75
CA ALA A 34 34.34 32.58 48.96
C ALA A 34 33.65 32.21 50.29
N ALA A 35 32.84 31.15 50.26
CA ALA A 35 32.20 30.51 51.43
C ALA A 35 31.08 31.30 52.15
N ASP A 36 29.95 31.52 51.47
CA ASP A 36 28.64 31.28 52.10
C ASP A 36 27.56 30.82 51.09
N SER A 37 27.47 29.50 50.90
CA SER A 37 26.34 28.85 50.21
C SER A 37 26.28 27.35 50.55
N ALA A 38 26.41 27.02 51.84
CA ALA A 38 26.19 25.66 52.34
C ALA A 38 24.74 25.47 52.77
N SER A 39 23.80 25.64 51.83
CA SER A 39 22.42 25.21 52.01
C SER A 39 22.40 23.70 52.17
N VAL A 40 22.11 23.24 53.38
CA VAL A 40 21.95 21.81 53.70
C VAL A 40 20.85 21.25 52.81
N VAL A 41 21.24 20.46 51.80
CA VAL A 41 20.30 19.63 51.05
C VAL A 41 19.85 18.54 52.01
N GLU A 42 18.58 18.58 52.39
CA GLU A 42 17.95 17.49 53.13
C GLU A 42 18.07 16.23 52.28
N VAL A 43 18.76 15.22 52.82
CA VAL A 43 18.89 13.92 52.17
C VAL A 43 17.50 13.27 52.20
N GLU A 44 16.80 13.32 51.07
CA GLU A 44 15.59 12.52 50.88
C GLU A 44 15.93 11.07 51.21
N SER A 45 15.14 10.47 52.10
CA SER A 45 15.39 9.12 52.59
C SER A 45 15.38 8.13 51.43
N GLU A 46 16.52 7.46 51.20
CA GLU A 46 16.59 6.32 50.30
C GLU A 46 15.48 5.32 50.68
N GLU A 47 14.44 5.20 49.83
CA GLU A 47 13.46 4.14 50.00
C GLU A 47 14.19 2.79 49.93
N PRO A 48 13.77 1.77 50.70
CA PRO A 48 14.43 0.47 50.66
C PRO A 48 14.43 -0.06 49.23
N ASN A 49 15.64 -0.23 48.67
CA ASN A 49 15.83 -0.67 47.29
C ASN A 49 15.18 -2.03 47.01
N GLU A 50 15.04 -2.86 48.06
CA GLU A 50 14.29 -4.11 48.07
C GLU A 50 12.94 -3.96 48.79
N GLU A 51 11.84 -4.37 48.14
CA GLU A 51 10.54 -4.53 48.80
C GLU A 51 9.81 -5.82 48.38
N THR A 52 8.88 -6.30 49.21
CA THR A 52 8.10 -7.51 48.93
C THR A 52 6.72 -7.13 48.39
N LEU A 53 6.49 -7.35 47.09
CA LEU A 53 5.24 -7.00 46.41
C LEU A 53 4.44 -8.24 45.96
N PRO A 54 3.09 -8.15 45.92
CA PRO A 54 2.26 -9.03 45.11
C PRO A 54 2.67 -8.92 43.63
N VAL A 55 2.87 -10.06 42.98
CA VAL A 55 3.23 -10.15 41.56
C VAL A 55 1.97 -10.47 40.76
N LEU A 56 1.62 -9.59 39.82
CA LEU A 56 0.52 -9.78 38.87
C LEU A 56 1.11 -10.15 37.49
N PRO A 57 0.98 -11.42 37.06
CA PRO A 57 1.40 -11.85 35.73
C PRO A 57 0.48 -11.24 34.65
N LEU A 58 1.09 -10.73 33.59
CA LEU A 58 0.43 -10.12 32.44
C LEU A 58 0.55 -11.04 31.21
N ARG A 59 -0.56 -11.21 30.50
CA ARG A 59 -0.65 -11.98 29.25
C ARG A 59 -0.42 -11.09 28.05
N GLY A 60 0.56 -11.41 27.22
CA GLY A 60 0.79 -10.74 25.93
C GLY A 60 0.96 -9.23 26.02
N THR A 61 1.44 -8.69 27.15
CA THR A 61 1.66 -7.25 27.31
C THR A 61 2.69 -6.95 28.39
N VAL A 62 3.32 -5.78 28.27
CA VAL A 62 4.30 -5.21 29.18
C VAL A 62 3.84 -3.79 29.49
N VAL A 63 3.88 -3.39 30.77
CA VAL A 63 3.60 -2.01 31.19
C VAL A 63 4.92 -1.32 31.45
N PHE A 64 5.14 -0.18 30.80
CA PHE A 64 6.36 0.59 30.95
C PHE A 64 6.29 1.54 32.17
N PRO A 65 7.43 1.83 32.82
CA PRO A 65 7.54 2.89 33.82
C PRO A 65 7.01 4.24 33.30
N LEU A 66 6.56 5.10 34.22
CA LEU A 66 6.03 6.44 33.96
C LEU A 66 4.74 6.53 33.10
N THR A 67 4.19 5.40 32.64
CA THR A 67 2.99 5.36 31.78
C THR A 67 1.74 4.84 32.49
N VAL A 68 0.57 5.28 32.03
CA VAL A 68 -0.74 4.80 32.54
C VAL A 68 -1.40 3.92 31.48
N VAL A 69 -1.67 2.67 31.83
CA VAL A 69 -2.22 1.66 30.90
C VAL A 69 -3.49 1.03 31.49
N PRO A 70 -4.59 0.91 30.70
CA PRO A 70 -5.75 0.15 31.11
C PRO A 70 -5.47 -1.36 31.01
N LEU A 71 -5.69 -2.10 32.09
CA LEU A 71 -5.55 -3.55 32.14
C LEU A 71 -6.90 -4.23 32.46
N ALA A 72 -7.06 -5.47 32.03
CA ALA A 72 -8.21 -6.31 32.37
C ALA A 72 -7.75 -7.60 33.05
N ALA A 73 -8.44 -7.99 34.14
CA ALA A 73 -8.17 -9.20 34.89
C ALA A 73 -9.47 -9.98 35.13
N ALA A 74 -9.44 -11.29 34.88
CA ALA A 74 -10.58 -12.20 35.10
C ALA A 74 -10.21 -13.47 35.90
N GLN A 75 -8.92 -13.80 36.02
CA GLN A 75 -8.49 -15.00 36.74
C GLN A 75 -8.72 -14.87 38.26
N PRO A 76 -9.24 -15.91 38.95
CA PRO A 76 -9.48 -15.86 40.40
C PRO A 76 -8.25 -15.50 41.25
N ARG A 77 -7.03 -15.91 40.86
CA ARG A 77 -5.78 -15.52 41.55
C ARG A 77 -5.51 -14.02 41.41
N SER A 78 -5.61 -13.48 40.19
CA SER A 78 -5.46 -12.04 39.91
C SER A 78 -6.52 -11.20 40.62
N LEU A 79 -7.78 -11.64 40.64
CA LEU A 79 -8.87 -10.94 41.34
C LEU A 79 -8.61 -10.85 42.85
N ARG A 80 -8.16 -11.94 43.48
CA ARG A 80 -7.75 -11.94 44.90
C ARG A 80 -6.56 -11.02 45.18
N LEU A 81 -5.57 -11.02 44.29
CA LEU A 81 -4.42 -10.09 44.37
C LEU A 81 -4.89 -8.64 44.33
N ILE A 82 -5.75 -8.29 43.37
CA ILE A 82 -6.28 -6.93 43.21
C ILE A 82 -7.03 -6.49 44.46
N ASP A 83 -7.90 -7.34 45.01
CA ASP A 83 -8.67 -7.01 46.21
C ASP A 83 -7.78 -6.81 47.46
N GLU A 84 -6.68 -7.56 47.62
CA GLU A 84 -5.68 -7.32 48.68
C GLU A 84 -4.88 -6.02 48.43
N VAL A 85 -4.35 -5.82 47.22
CA VAL A 85 -3.56 -4.64 46.84
C VAL A 85 -4.36 -3.34 47.00
N MET A 86 -5.63 -3.33 46.59
CA MET A 86 -6.53 -2.17 46.74
C MET A 86 -6.84 -1.82 48.19
N SER A 87 -6.71 -2.79 49.11
CA SER A 87 -6.91 -2.61 50.56
C SER A 87 -5.62 -2.14 51.28
N GLY A 88 -4.46 -2.23 50.61
CA GLY A 88 -3.16 -1.85 51.14
C GLY A 88 -2.57 -0.59 50.48
N ASN A 89 -1.27 -0.63 50.20
CA ASN A 89 -0.51 0.48 49.59
C ASN A 89 -0.72 0.63 48.07
N ARG A 90 -1.62 -0.15 47.45
CA ARG A 90 -1.94 -0.15 46.01
C ARG A 90 -0.77 -0.45 45.05
N ARG A 91 0.40 -0.85 45.56
CA ARG A 91 1.56 -1.24 44.75
C ARG A 91 1.49 -2.70 44.34
N VAL A 92 1.89 -2.98 43.10
CA VAL A 92 1.93 -4.30 42.48
C VAL A 92 3.16 -4.43 41.59
N ALA A 93 3.79 -5.60 41.58
CA ALA A 93 4.84 -5.95 40.65
C ALA A 93 4.21 -6.54 39.38
N LEU A 94 4.34 -5.85 38.25
CA LEU A 94 3.85 -6.31 36.94
C LEU A 94 4.97 -7.03 36.20
N VAL A 95 4.71 -8.25 35.73
CA VAL A 95 5.65 -9.05 34.92
C VAL A 95 4.93 -9.74 33.78
N MET A 96 5.58 -9.87 32.62
CA MET A 96 5.03 -10.62 31.50
C MET A 96 5.18 -12.14 31.73
N GLN A 97 4.16 -12.90 31.36
CA GLN A 97 4.20 -14.37 31.29
C GLN A 97 5.02 -14.82 30.07
N LYS A 98 5.73 -15.95 30.20
CA LYS A 98 6.47 -16.59 29.10
C LYS A 98 5.53 -17.24 28.08
N ASP A 99 4.41 -17.79 28.54
CA ASP A 99 3.34 -18.34 27.72
C ASP A 99 2.04 -17.56 28.02
N PRO A 100 1.47 -16.83 27.04
CA PRO A 100 0.24 -16.04 27.25
C PRO A 100 -1.02 -16.91 27.38
N GLU A 101 -1.00 -18.15 26.89
CA GLU A 101 -2.15 -19.06 26.94
C GLU A 101 -2.26 -19.78 28.29
N GLN A 102 -1.14 -19.95 29.00
CA GLN A 102 -1.08 -20.67 30.28
C GLN A 102 -1.99 -20.06 31.35
N GLU A 103 -2.89 -20.87 31.93
CA GLU A 103 -3.74 -20.47 33.04
C GLU A 103 -3.03 -20.65 34.40
N GLY A 104 -2.82 -19.54 35.11
CA GLY A 104 -2.12 -19.51 36.39
C GLY A 104 -0.61 -19.72 36.24
N ALA A 105 0.15 -18.63 36.21
CA ALA A 105 1.62 -18.70 36.22
C ALA A 105 2.18 -18.98 37.62
N GLY A 106 3.17 -19.87 37.69
CA GLY A 106 4.07 -20.04 38.82
C GLY A 106 5.36 -19.19 38.70
N PRO A 107 6.30 -19.35 39.65
CA PRO A 107 7.59 -18.64 39.67
C PRO A 107 8.43 -18.74 38.39
N GLU A 108 8.38 -19.88 37.71
CA GLU A 108 9.17 -20.16 36.51
C GLU A 108 8.47 -19.78 35.20
N ASP A 109 7.19 -19.42 35.26
CA ASP A 109 6.38 -19.09 34.08
C ASP A 109 6.37 -17.59 33.76
N VAL A 110 6.99 -16.76 34.62
CA VAL A 110 7.09 -15.31 34.46
C VAL A 110 8.53 -14.86 34.19
N LEU A 111 8.65 -13.67 33.62
CA LEU A 111 9.94 -13.00 33.40
C LEU A 111 10.40 -12.28 34.67
N ARG A 112 11.73 -12.19 34.84
CA ARG A 112 12.35 -11.65 36.07
C ARG A 112 12.45 -10.12 36.08
N ILE A 113 12.41 -9.47 34.91
CA ILE A 113 12.36 -8.01 34.80
C ILE A 113 10.93 -7.59 34.48
N GLY A 114 10.47 -6.56 35.18
CA GLY A 114 9.14 -5.99 35.02
C GLY A 114 9.07 -4.58 35.61
N THR A 115 7.88 -4.17 36.03
CA THR A 115 7.60 -2.79 36.45
C THR A 115 6.84 -2.78 37.78
N ILE A 116 7.33 -2.02 38.76
CA ILE A 116 6.54 -1.65 39.95
C ILE A 116 5.47 -0.67 39.47
N ALA A 117 4.22 -0.90 39.85
CA ALA A 117 3.11 -0.07 39.42
C ALA A 117 2.11 0.17 40.55
N THR A 118 1.34 1.27 40.43
CA THR A 118 0.25 1.61 41.36
C THR A 118 -1.09 1.49 40.66
N ILE A 119 -2.04 0.81 41.30
CA ILE A 119 -3.43 0.72 40.84
C ILE A 119 -4.16 2.00 41.24
N HIS A 120 -4.50 2.85 40.26
CA HIS A 120 -5.23 4.10 40.49
C HIS A 120 -6.73 3.88 40.63
N GLN A 121 -7.31 3.09 39.72
CA GLN A 121 -8.74 2.85 39.64
C GLN A 121 -9.02 1.38 39.37
N MET A 122 -10.12 0.89 39.93
CA MET A 122 -10.64 -0.46 39.73
C MET A 122 -12.14 -0.41 39.47
N MET A 123 -12.59 -1.03 38.39
CA MET A 123 -13.99 -1.11 37.99
C MET A 123 -14.37 -2.55 37.71
N ARG A 124 -15.37 -3.08 38.43
CA ARG A 124 -15.95 -4.40 38.15
C ARG A 124 -16.96 -4.29 37.01
N VAL A 125 -16.84 -5.17 36.02
CA VAL A 125 -17.72 -5.23 34.84
C VAL A 125 -18.79 -6.31 35.07
N PRO A 126 -20.02 -6.19 34.52
CA PRO A 126 -21.09 -7.18 34.74
C PRO A 126 -20.79 -8.61 34.27
N ASP A 127 -19.75 -8.81 33.45
CA ASP A 127 -19.23 -10.12 33.03
C ASP A 127 -18.37 -10.82 34.10
N GLY A 128 -18.12 -10.17 35.23
CA GLY A 128 -17.27 -10.67 36.32
C GLY A 128 -15.79 -10.30 36.19
N SER A 129 -15.38 -9.68 35.07
CA SER A 129 -14.03 -9.15 34.90
C SER A 129 -13.82 -7.84 35.66
N VAL A 130 -12.56 -7.50 35.89
CA VAL A 130 -12.14 -6.26 36.53
C VAL A 130 -11.24 -5.48 35.57
N ARG A 131 -11.60 -4.23 35.31
CA ARG A 131 -10.77 -3.27 34.58
C ARG A 131 -10.02 -2.39 35.57
N LEU A 132 -8.74 -2.19 35.32
CA LEU A 132 -7.83 -1.41 36.15
C LEU A 132 -7.24 -0.27 35.32
N ALA A 133 -7.05 0.89 35.93
CA ALA A 133 -6.11 1.90 35.44
C ALA A 133 -4.85 1.81 36.30
N VAL A 134 -3.72 1.49 35.69
CA VAL A 134 -2.47 1.19 36.40
C VAL A 134 -1.37 2.10 35.88
N GLN A 135 -0.65 2.77 36.79
CA GLN A 135 0.51 3.60 36.46
C GLN A 135 1.79 2.82 36.77
N GLY A 136 2.65 2.60 35.77
CA GLY A 136 4.02 2.16 36.00
C GLY A 136 4.82 3.25 36.70
N LEU A 137 5.55 2.86 37.75
CA LEU A 137 6.45 3.74 38.51
C LEU A 137 7.89 3.54 38.03
N ASP A 138 8.47 2.40 38.39
CA ASP A 138 9.89 2.07 38.22
C ASP A 138 10.07 0.69 37.60
N ARG A 139 11.16 0.52 36.84
CA ARG A 139 11.63 -0.79 36.40
C ARG A 139 12.18 -1.56 37.60
N MET A 140 11.91 -2.87 37.66
CA MET A 140 12.36 -3.74 38.76
C MET A 140 12.85 -5.10 38.28
N ARG A 141 13.56 -5.78 39.18
CA ARG A 141 14.00 -7.17 39.05
C ARG A 141 13.45 -8.00 40.21
N ILE A 142 12.84 -9.15 39.91
CA ILE A 142 12.52 -10.18 40.90
C ILE A 142 13.82 -10.85 41.37
N LEU A 143 14.10 -10.75 42.67
CA LEU A 143 15.18 -11.47 43.33
C LEU A 143 14.74 -12.90 43.64
N GLU A 144 13.71 -13.05 44.47
CA GLU A 144 13.17 -14.35 44.90
C GLU A 144 11.64 -14.31 45.08
N PHE A 145 10.99 -15.47 44.92
CA PHE A 145 9.58 -15.63 45.25
C PHE A 145 9.45 -16.08 46.70
N VAL A 146 8.65 -15.33 47.47
CA VAL A 146 8.46 -15.50 48.92
C VAL A 146 7.16 -16.28 49.23
N GLY A 147 6.26 -16.40 48.24
CA GLY A 147 5.07 -17.24 48.33
C GLY A 147 4.31 -17.33 47.01
N GLU A 148 3.51 -18.38 46.85
CA GLU A 148 2.71 -18.64 45.64
C GLU A 148 1.20 -18.61 45.85
N GLU A 149 0.72 -18.95 47.06
CA GLU A 149 -0.69 -18.94 47.40
C GLU A 149 -1.03 -17.78 48.36
N PRO A 150 -2.17 -17.10 48.20
CA PRO A 150 -3.19 -17.30 47.15
C PRO A 150 -2.77 -16.78 45.76
N PHE A 151 -1.71 -15.98 45.69
CA PHE A 151 -1.10 -15.44 44.48
C PHE A 151 0.42 -15.26 44.70
N LEU A 152 1.18 -15.05 43.62
CA LEU A 152 2.63 -14.86 43.69
C LEU A 152 3.01 -13.62 44.52
N ARG A 153 3.96 -13.76 45.44
CA ARG A 153 4.64 -12.66 46.13
C ARG A 153 6.14 -12.81 45.91
N ALA A 154 6.83 -11.71 45.59
CA ALA A 154 8.26 -11.71 45.37
C ALA A 154 8.94 -10.56 46.10
N ARG A 155 10.20 -10.77 46.49
CA ARG A 155 11.11 -9.66 46.81
C ARG A 155 11.62 -9.11 45.49
N VAL A 156 11.38 -7.83 45.26
CA VAL A 156 11.79 -7.10 44.06
C VAL A 156 12.79 -6.02 44.44
N GLU A 157 13.77 -5.79 43.57
CA GLU A 157 14.73 -4.70 43.66
C GLU A 157 14.41 -3.67 42.57
N ARG A 158 14.55 -2.36 42.85
CA ARG A 158 14.49 -1.37 41.76
C ARG A 158 15.70 -1.54 40.85
N ALA A 159 15.45 -1.50 39.54
CA ALA A 159 16.46 -1.65 38.51
C ALA A 159 16.50 -0.35 37.69
N PRO A 160 17.09 0.74 38.23
CA PRO A 160 17.20 2.00 37.52
C PRO A 160 17.91 1.85 36.17
N GLU A 161 17.75 2.84 35.31
CA GLU A 161 18.29 2.85 33.95
C GLU A 161 19.42 3.87 33.86
N GLU A 162 20.41 3.56 33.02
CA GLU A 162 21.55 4.43 32.78
C GLU A 162 21.14 5.53 31.79
N VAL A 163 20.83 6.71 32.33
CA VAL A 163 20.58 7.94 31.58
C VAL A 163 21.93 8.65 31.36
N ALA A 164 22.39 8.68 30.12
CA ALA A 164 23.64 9.35 29.74
C ALA A 164 23.35 10.70 29.05
N GLU A 165 23.85 11.80 29.61
CA GLU A 165 23.69 13.14 29.04
C GLU A 165 24.70 13.41 27.89
N THR A 166 24.68 12.57 26.87
CA THR A 166 25.56 12.71 25.69
C THR A 166 24.87 13.44 24.55
N VAL A 167 25.68 14.07 23.69
CA VAL A 167 25.21 14.67 22.42
C VAL A 167 24.52 13.62 21.54
N GLU A 168 24.95 12.36 21.60
CA GLU A 168 24.34 11.23 20.89
C GLU A 168 22.92 10.93 21.41
N VAL A 169 22.72 10.89 22.74
CA VAL A 169 21.39 10.71 23.33
C VAL A 169 20.48 11.88 22.96
N GLN A 170 20.95 13.13 23.04
CA GLN A 170 20.16 14.29 22.61
C GLN A 170 19.77 14.24 21.13
N ALA A 171 20.67 13.81 20.24
CA ALA A 171 20.39 13.64 18.83
C ALA A 171 19.38 12.51 18.57
N LEU A 172 19.51 11.38 19.28
CA LEU A 172 18.58 10.26 19.23
C LEU A 172 17.18 10.65 19.70
N THR A 173 17.05 11.39 20.81
CA THR A 173 15.79 11.92 21.34
C THR A 173 15.08 12.82 20.34
N ARG A 174 15.80 13.73 19.67
CA ARG A 174 15.23 14.59 18.61
C ARG A 174 14.73 13.77 17.42
N ASN A 175 15.52 12.80 16.97
CA ASN A 175 15.11 11.88 15.92
C ASN A 175 13.87 11.05 16.31
N THR A 176 13.78 10.60 17.58
CA THR A 176 12.58 9.91 18.10
C THR A 176 11.34 10.81 18.03
N LEU A 177 11.45 12.10 18.39
CA LEU A 177 10.37 13.07 18.29
C LEU A 177 9.92 13.31 16.83
N GLU A 178 10.87 13.50 15.91
CA GLU A 178 10.58 13.69 14.48
C GLU A 178 9.89 12.46 13.86
N LEU A 179 10.38 11.26 14.16
CA LEU A 179 9.79 10.00 13.72
C LEU A 179 8.41 9.78 14.33
N PHE A 180 8.21 10.07 15.63
CA PHE A 180 6.92 9.95 16.30
C PHE A 180 5.89 10.94 15.75
N GLN A 181 6.29 12.19 15.47
CA GLN A 181 5.42 13.19 14.85
C GLN A 181 4.97 12.77 13.44
N ARG A 182 5.88 12.20 12.63
CA ARG A 182 5.50 11.58 11.35
C ARG A 182 4.50 10.43 11.55
N LEU A 183 4.72 9.58 12.54
CA LEU A 183 3.85 8.41 12.79
C LEU A 183 2.44 8.85 13.19
N VAL A 184 2.29 9.80 14.12
CA VAL A 184 0.97 10.35 14.50
C VAL A 184 0.27 10.93 13.26
N SER A 185 0.98 11.67 12.40
CA SER A 185 0.40 12.24 11.16
C SER A 185 -0.12 11.21 10.13
N LEU A 186 0.32 9.95 10.21
CA LEU A 186 -0.14 8.85 9.37
C LEU A 186 -1.23 7.99 10.05
N VAL A 187 -1.34 8.05 11.39
CA VAL A 187 -2.15 7.14 12.20
C VAL A 187 -3.35 7.88 12.79
N SER A 188 -4.47 7.85 12.06
CA SER A 188 -5.70 8.62 12.32
C SER A 188 -6.42 8.38 13.66
N HIS A 189 -5.94 7.48 14.52
CA HIS A 189 -6.50 7.23 15.86
C HIS A 189 -5.60 7.74 17.00
N LEU A 190 -4.42 8.28 16.69
CA LEU A 190 -3.55 8.92 17.68
C LEU A 190 -3.84 10.44 17.72
N PRO A 191 -4.14 11.02 18.90
CA PRO A 191 -4.32 12.46 19.03
C PRO A 191 -3.01 13.25 18.84
N ASP A 192 -3.09 14.43 18.21
CA ASP A 192 -1.97 15.37 18.07
C ASP A 192 -1.46 15.88 19.44
N GLU A 193 -2.31 15.84 20.47
CA GLU A 193 -1.96 16.11 21.86
C GLU A 193 -0.84 15.18 22.36
N LEU A 194 -0.68 13.96 21.82
CA LEU A 194 0.44 13.08 22.17
C LEU A 194 1.80 13.62 21.70
N VAL A 195 1.85 14.27 20.54
CA VAL A 195 3.07 14.94 20.06
C VAL A 195 3.38 16.13 20.97
N THR A 196 2.36 16.88 21.36
CA THR A 196 2.51 18.00 22.30
C THR A 196 2.99 17.52 23.67
N ALA A 197 2.48 16.39 24.18
CA ALA A 197 2.98 15.78 25.41
C ALA A 197 4.45 15.35 25.27
N ALA A 198 4.80 14.66 24.17
CA ALA A 198 6.16 14.21 23.91
C ALA A 198 7.19 15.35 23.81
N LEU A 199 6.82 16.48 23.22
CA LEU A 199 7.66 17.68 23.10
C LEU A 199 7.96 18.37 24.45
N ASN A 200 7.16 18.13 25.48
CA ASN A 200 7.33 18.70 26.82
C ASN A 200 8.00 17.71 27.81
N ILE A 201 8.60 16.62 27.31
CA ILE A 201 9.33 15.65 28.15
C ILE A 201 10.83 15.93 28.10
N ASP A 202 11.40 16.31 29.24
CA ASP A 202 12.85 16.50 29.40
C ASP A 202 13.63 15.18 29.55
N ASP A 203 13.07 14.17 30.25
CA ASP A 203 13.73 12.87 30.48
C ASP A 203 13.61 11.95 29.24
N PRO A 204 14.72 11.61 28.56
CA PRO A 204 14.69 10.73 27.39
C PRO A 204 14.08 9.35 27.66
N ARG A 205 14.19 8.83 28.89
CA ARG A 205 13.56 7.57 29.32
C ARG A 205 12.04 7.66 29.29
N HIS A 206 11.49 8.78 29.75
CA HIS A 206 10.04 9.01 29.74
C HIS A 206 9.53 9.12 28.30
N LEU A 207 10.29 9.77 27.40
CA LEU A 207 9.94 9.81 25.98
C LEU A 207 9.90 8.40 25.37
N VAL A 208 10.92 7.58 25.63
CA VAL A 208 10.96 6.17 25.17
C VAL A 208 9.70 5.43 25.57
N TYR A 209 9.29 5.53 26.84
CA TYR A 209 8.14 4.79 27.37
C TYR A 209 6.79 5.34 26.91
N LEU A 210 6.63 6.67 26.78
CA LEU A 210 5.44 7.27 26.19
C LEU A 210 5.23 6.77 24.76
N VAL A 211 6.29 6.80 23.94
CA VAL A 211 6.22 6.40 22.53
C VAL A 211 6.00 4.88 22.43
N ALA A 212 6.78 4.06 23.13
CA ALA A 212 6.65 2.59 23.09
C ALA A 212 5.27 2.07 23.56
N THR A 213 4.62 2.78 24.49
CA THR A 213 3.24 2.47 24.92
C THR A 213 2.22 2.66 23.80
N ASN A 214 2.41 3.69 22.97
CA ASN A 214 1.50 4.03 21.87
C ASN A 214 1.82 3.30 20.55
N LEU A 215 3.01 2.71 20.42
CA LEU A 215 3.39 1.89 19.27
C LEU A 215 2.79 0.48 19.33
N ARG A 216 2.47 -0.07 18.16
CA ARG A 216 2.18 -1.49 17.97
C ARG A 216 3.50 -2.24 17.89
N MET A 217 3.78 -3.05 18.89
CA MET A 217 5.00 -3.85 19.03
C MET A 217 4.61 -5.21 19.61
N GLU A 218 5.29 -6.26 19.20
CA GLU A 218 5.04 -7.60 19.78
C GLU A 218 5.46 -7.64 21.26
N PRO A 219 4.83 -8.48 22.10
CA PRO A 219 5.10 -8.51 23.54
C PRO A 219 6.57 -8.76 23.89
N GLU A 220 7.25 -9.63 23.13
CA GLU A 220 8.68 -9.93 23.28
C GLU A 220 9.56 -8.73 22.94
N GLU A 221 9.16 -7.90 21.97
CA GLU A 221 9.89 -6.69 21.58
C GLU A 221 9.75 -5.60 22.65
N ARG A 222 8.54 -5.47 23.24
CA ARG A 222 8.29 -4.60 24.39
C ARG A 222 9.09 -5.04 25.62
N GLN A 223 9.15 -6.34 25.89
CA GLN A 223 9.95 -6.88 26.99
C GLN A 223 11.44 -6.59 26.79
N ARG A 224 11.99 -6.85 25.60
CA ARG A 224 13.39 -6.52 25.28
C ARG A 224 13.70 -5.05 25.54
N LEU A 225 12.80 -4.14 25.13
CA LEU A 225 12.96 -2.70 25.36
C LEU A 225 12.96 -2.33 26.86
N LEU A 226 12.18 -3.03 27.69
CA LEU A 226 12.21 -2.87 29.15
C LEU A 226 13.54 -3.38 29.75
N GLU A 227 14.02 -4.53 29.28
CA GLU A 227 15.22 -5.22 29.79
C GLU A 227 16.54 -4.49 29.53
N LEU A 228 16.65 -3.70 28.45
CA LEU A 228 17.81 -2.84 28.18
C LEU A 228 18.10 -1.91 29.37
N ASN A 229 19.37 -1.72 29.72
CA ASN A 229 19.78 -0.88 30.86
C ASN A 229 20.07 0.56 30.46
N ALA A 230 20.72 0.77 29.31
CA ALA A 230 21.07 2.10 28.83
C ALA A 230 19.94 2.72 28.02
N VAL A 231 19.56 3.96 28.34
CA VAL A 231 18.51 4.69 27.60
C VAL A 231 18.93 4.96 26.16
N GLN A 232 20.23 5.09 25.89
CA GLN A 232 20.78 5.18 24.53
C GLN A 232 20.42 3.95 23.68
N GLU A 233 20.58 2.74 24.20
CA GLU A 233 20.23 1.49 23.50
C GLU A 233 18.72 1.40 23.26
N LYS A 234 17.91 1.87 24.20
CA LYS A 234 16.45 1.94 24.05
C LYS A 234 16.05 2.90 22.93
N LEU A 235 16.63 4.10 22.89
CA LEU A 235 16.36 5.08 21.83
C LEU A 235 16.77 4.57 20.44
N VAL A 236 17.93 3.90 20.32
CA VAL A 236 18.36 3.26 19.06
C VAL A 236 17.37 2.18 18.62
N THR A 237 17.00 1.30 19.55
CA THR A 237 16.04 0.20 19.31
C THR A 237 14.67 0.74 18.90
N LEU A 238 14.16 1.73 19.64
CA LEU A 238 12.88 2.37 19.39
C LEU A 238 12.85 3.11 18.05
N ASN A 239 13.91 3.85 17.70
CA ASN A 239 14.01 4.53 16.41
C ASN A 239 13.99 3.55 15.22
N ALA A 240 14.64 2.39 15.35
CA ALA A 240 14.57 1.33 14.35
C ALA A 240 13.14 0.76 14.20
N PHE A 241 12.42 0.58 15.32
CA PHE A 241 11.01 0.17 15.30
C PHE A 241 10.09 1.18 14.63
N ILE A 242 10.17 2.47 15.02
CA ILE A 242 9.34 3.52 14.43
C ILE A 242 9.62 3.65 12.93
N SER A 243 10.89 3.59 12.51
CA SER A 243 11.26 3.69 11.09
C SER A 243 10.63 2.56 10.27
N LYS A 244 10.72 1.32 10.76
CA LYS A 244 10.11 0.15 10.10
C LYS A 244 8.58 0.26 10.02
N GLU A 245 7.92 0.74 11.08
CA GLU A 245 6.46 0.91 11.09
C GLU A 245 6.03 2.04 10.14
N LEU A 246 6.78 3.15 10.08
CA LEU A 246 6.58 4.23 9.11
C LEU A 246 6.68 3.72 7.67
N ASP A 247 7.71 2.93 7.33
CA ASP A 247 7.88 2.37 5.98
C ASP A 247 6.65 1.53 5.56
N VAL A 248 6.11 0.73 6.49
CA VAL A 248 4.89 -0.08 6.25
C VAL A 248 3.65 0.81 6.05
N LEU A 249 3.47 1.83 6.89
CA LEU A 249 2.34 2.77 6.80
C LEU A 249 2.39 3.62 5.52
N GLU A 250 3.56 4.13 5.14
CA GLU A 250 3.76 4.92 3.92
C GLU A 250 3.54 4.07 2.66
N LEU A 251 4.04 2.82 2.64
CA LEU A 251 3.76 1.88 1.57
C LEU A 251 2.27 1.54 1.46
N GLY A 252 1.60 1.27 2.59
CA GLY A 252 0.15 1.02 2.63
C GLY A 252 -0.67 2.19 2.08
N LYS A 253 -0.35 3.42 2.49
CA LYS A 253 -0.98 4.66 2.01
C LYS A 253 -0.73 4.88 0.51
N LYS A 254 0.46 4.56 0.02
CA LYS A 254 0.79 4.61 -1.42
C LYS A 254 -0.06 3.61 -2.21
N ILE A 255 -0.11 2.34 -1.80
CA ILE A 255 -0.92 1.30 -2.45
C ILE A 255 -2.40 1.71 -2.48
N GLN A 256 -2.94 2.22 -1.37
CA GLN A 256 -4.31 2.72 -1.30
C GLN A 256 -4.57 3.85 -2.32
N THR A 257 -3.62 4.78 -2.46
CA THR A 257 -3.69 5.89 -3.42
C THR A 257 -3.66 5.38 -4.87
N ASP A 258 -2.73 4.47 -5.19
CA ASP A 258 -2.59 3.90 -6.53
C ASP A 258 -3.86 3.12 -6.95
N VAL A 259 -4.41 2.29 -6.05
CA VAL A 259 -5.69 1.58 -6.26
C VAL A 259 -6.86 2.55 -6.46
N GLN A 260 -6.94 3.63 -5.69
CA GLN A 260 -7.97 4.65 -5.86
C GLN A 260 -7.87 5.36 -7.22
N VAL A 261 -6.65 5.62 -7.70
CA VAL A 261 -6.40 6.18 -9.03
C VAL A 261 -6.85 5.22 -10.13
N GLU A 262 -6.52 3.93 -10.05
CA GLU A 262 -6.96 2.94 -11.06
C GLU A 262 -8.48 2.74 -11.09
N LEU A 263 -9.12 2.66 -9.92
CA LEU A 263 -10.58 2.60 -9.82
C LEU A 263 -11.23 3.84 -10.44
N SER A 264 -10.70 5.04 -10.18
CA SER A 264 -11.23 6.28 -10.75
C SER A 264 -11.10 6.35 -12.28
N LYS A 265 -10.00 5.81 -12.85
CA LYS A 265 -9.82 5.68 -14.31
C LYS A 265 -10.84 4.70 -14.88
N THR A 266 -10.99 3.54 -14.25
CA THR A 266 -11.90 2.47 -14.71
C THR A 266 -13.37 2.94 -14.68
N GLN A 267 -13.79 3.63 -13.62
CA GLN A 267 -15.12 4.25 -13.53
C GLN A 267 -15.34 5.31 -14.61
N ARG A 268 -14.33 6.15 -14.89
CA ARG A 268 -14.38 7.16 -15.96
C ARG A 268 -14.49 6.52 -17.34
N GLU A 269 -13.72 5.48 -17.63
CA GLU A 269 -13.80 4.74 -18.90
C GLU A 269 -15.16 4.06 -19.09
N TYR A 270 -15.68 3.40 -18.04
CA TYR A 270 -17.02 2.81 -18.07
C TYR A 270 -18.10 3.86 -18.38
N TYR A 271 -18.06 5.00 -17.68
CA TYR A 271 -18.99 6.11 -17.90
C TYR A 271 -18.89 6.68 -19.32
N LEU A 272 -17.68 6.91 -19.84
CA LEU A 272 -17.47 7.40 -21.21
C LEU A 272 -17.96 6.39 -22.27
N ARG A 273 -17.81 5.08 -22.05
CA ARG A 273 -18.34 4.05 -22.96
C ARG A 273 -19.85 4.02 -22.99
N GLU A 274 -20.52 4.13 -21.84
CA GLU A 274 -21.98 4.23 -21.80
C GLU A 274 -22.49 5.55 -22.42
N GLN A 275 -21.79 6.67 -22.21
CA GLN A 275 -22.08 7.92 -22.93
C GLN A 275 -21.94 7.78 -24.45
N LEU A 276 -20.87 7.14 -24.94
CA LEU A 276 -20.68 6.92 -26.38
C LEU A 276 -21.80 6.04 -26.98
N LYS A 277 -22.20 4.96 -26.30
CA LYS A 277 -23.35 4.14 -26.75
C LYS A 277 -24.65 4.94 -26.80
N ALA A 278 -24.91 5.79 -25.80
CA ALA A 278 -26.09 6.65 -25.78
C ALA A 278 -26.05 7.66 -26.94
N ILE A 279 -24.90 8.30 -27.17
CA ILE A 279 -24.67 9.24 -28.27
C ILE A 279 -24.88 8.56 -29.64
N GLN A 280 -24.29 7.38 -29.87
CA GLN A 280 -24.47 6.60 -31.11
C GLN A 280 -25.94 6.19 -31.35
N LYS A 281 -26.68 5.90 -30.28
CA LYS A 281 -28.11 5.58 -30.34
C LYS A 281 -28.97 6.79 -30.70
N GLU A 282 -28.64 7.98 -30.19
CA GLU A 282 -29.34 9.23 -30.53
C GLU A 282 -28.96 9.74 -31.94
N LEU A 283 -27.73 9.48 -32.42
CA LEU A 283 -27.27 9.84 -33.76
C LEU A 283 -27.80 8.93 -34.88
N GLY A 284 -28.32 7.74 -34.56
CA GLY A 284 -28.90 6.81 -35.52
C GLY A 284 -27.90 6.02 -36.37
N GLU A 285 -26.59 6.20 -36.16
CA GLU A 285 -25.49 5.59 -36.92
C GLU A 285 -25.43 4.05 -36.80
N GLY A 286 -26.10 3.45 -35.80
CA GLY A 286 -26.08 2.00 -35.58
C GLY A 286 -26.70 1.15 -36.71
N ASN A 287 -27.53 1.73 -37.59
CA ASN A 287 -28.28 0.96 -38.59
C ASN A 287 -27.50 0.62 -39.87
N GLU A 288 -26.59 1.48 -40.35
CA GLU A 288 -25.99 1.29 -41.69
C GLU A 288 -24.99 0.14 -41.73
N THR A 289 -24.08 0.06 -40.74
CA THR A 289 -23.09 -1.02 -40.66
C THR A 289 -23.73 -2.38 -40.36
N GLU A 290 -24.77 -2.44 -39.52
CA GLU A 290 -25.49 -3.70 -39.26
C GLU A 290 -26.28 -4.16 -40.49
N ALA A 291 -26.90 -3.25 -41.25
CA ALA A 291 -27.58 -3.58 -42.50
C ALA A 291 -26.61 -4.15 -43.55
N GLU A 292 -25.44 -3.53 -43.73
CA GLU A 292 -24.41 -3.94 -44.69
C GLU A 292 -23.86 -5.35 -44.38
N VAL A 293 -23.54 -5.64 -43.12
CA VAL A 293 -23.10 -6.97 -42.67
C VAL A 293 -24.19 -8.03 -42.92
N THR A 294 -25.47 -7.65 -42.75
CA THR A 294 -26.60 -8.56 -42.98
C THR A 294 -26.80 -8.88 -44.46
N GLU A 295 -26.63 -7.89 -45.35
CA GLU A 295 -26.69 -8.10 -46.81
C GLU A 295 -25.56 -9.01 -47.31
N LEU A 296 -24.32 -8.79 -46.83
CA LEU A 296 -23.17 -9.62 -47.20
C LEU A 296 -23.33 -11.07 -46.75
N ARG A 297 -23.90 -11.32 -45.56
CA ARG A 297 -24.19 -12.69 -45.09
C ARG A 297 -25.12 -13.45 -46.04
N ALA A 298 -26.21 -12.80 -46.48
CA ALA A 298 -27.17 -13.41 -47.42
C ALA A 298 -26.53 -13.72 -48.80
N LYS A 299 -25.60 -12.87 -49.26
CA LYS A 299 -24.82 -13.12 -50.50
C LYS A 299 -23.87 -14.31 -50.35
N ILE A 300 -23.21 -14.47 -49.19
CA ILE A 300 -22.32 -15.61 -48.93
C ILE A 300 -23.12 -16.92 -48.97
N GLU A 301 -24.25 -16.99 -48.26
CA GLU A 301 -25.11 -18.19 -48.22
C GLU A 301 -25.68 -18.56 -49.61
N SER A 302 -26.07 -17.56 -50.42
CA SER A 302 -26.66 -17.80 -51.76
C SER A 302 -25.65 -18.05 -52.88
N SER A 303 -24.36 -17.75 -52.68
CA SER A 303 -23.30 -17.95 -53.68
C SER A 303 -23.00 -19.42 -54.02
N GLY A 304 -23.31 -20.34 -53.08
CA GLY A 304 -23.00 -21.77 -53.20
C GLY A 304 -21.50 -22.10 -53.21
N MET A 305 -20.65 -21.24 -52.63
CA MET A 305 -19.19 -21.44 -52.62
C MET A 305 -18.73 -22.71 -51.86
N PRO A 306 -17.58 -23.32 -52.20
CA PRO A 306 -17.03 -24.48 -51.50
C PRO A 306 -16.75 -24.20 -50.01
N GLU A 307 -16.70 -25.27 -49.19
CA GLU A 307 -16.57 -25.17 -47.73
C GLU A 307 -15.35 -24.34 -47.27
N GLU A 308 -14.20 -24.49 -47.93
CA GLU A 308 -12.99 -23.70 -47.63
C GLU A 308 -13.20 -22.20 -47.87
N ALA A 309 -13.85 -21.83 -48.98
CA ALA A 309 -14.16 -20.44 -49.31
C ALA A 309 -15.23 -19.86 -48.37
N ALA A 310 -16.27 -20.64 -48.06
CA ALA A 310 -17.32 -20.25 -47.12
C ALA A 310 -16.76 -19.96 -45.72
N LYS A 311 -15.79 -20.74 -45.27
CA LYS A 311 -15.14 -20.57 -43.98
C LYS A 311 -14.36 -19.25 -43.88
N GLU A 312 -13.58 -18.90 -44.90
CA GLU A 312 -12.80 -17.66 -44.90
C GLU A 312 -13.67 -16.43 -45.15
N ALA A 313 -14.72 -16.55 -45.99
CA ALA A 313 -15.71 -15.48 -46.18
C ALA A 313 -16.43 -15.12 -44.86
N ASN A 314 -16.86 -16.12 -44.09
CA ASN A 314 -17.50 -15.89 -42.79
C ASN A 314 -16.51 -15.29 -41.76
N ARG A 315 -15.24 -15.71 -41.77
CA ARG A 315 -14.19 -15.17 -40.89
C ARG A 315 -13.95 -13.69 -41.13
N GLU A 316 -13.84 -13.27 -42.38
CA GLU A 316 -13.64 -11.87 -42.74
C GLU A 316 -14.92 -11.02 -42.57
N LEU A 317 -16.12 -11.60 -42.74
CA LEU A 317 -17.38 -10.94 -42.37
C LEU A 317 -17.46 -10.66 -40.85
N ASP A 318 -17.09 -11.63 -40.02
CA ASP A 318 -17.01 -11.49 -38.56
C ASP A 318 -15.98 -10.46 -38.11
N ARG A 319 -14.95 -10.21 -38.93
CA ARG A 319 -13.97 -9.13 -38.73
C ARG A 319 -14.54 -7.77 -39.15
N LEU A 320 -15.21 -7.70 -40.30
CA LEU A 320 -15.87 -6.49 -40.80
C LEU A 320 -16.89 -5.95 -39.78
N SER A 321 -17.71 -6.82 -39.17
CA SER A 321 -18.71 -6.44 -38.16
C SER A 321 -18.17 -5.79 -36.88
N LYS A 322 -16.86 -5.91 -36.62
CA LYS A 322 -16.18 -5.36 -35.43
C LYS A 322 -15.29 -4.17 -35.77
N LEU A 323 -15.08 -3.88 -37.05
CA LEU A 323 -14.25 -2.79 -37.51
C LEU A 323 -15.08 -1.50 -37.67
N PRO A 324 -14.61 -0.35 -37.16
CA PRO A 324 -15.22 0.93 -37.49
C PRO A 324 -15.18 1.19 -39.01
N PRO A 325 -16.24 1.75 -39.63
CA PRO A 325 -16.25 2.07 -41.06
C PRO A 325 -15.11 2.99 -41.53
N ALA A 326 -14.55 3.79 -40.61
CA ALA A 326 -13.39 4.66 -40.86
C ALA A 326 -12.03 3.93 -40.90
N ALA A 327 -11.98 2.63 -40.63
CA ALA A 327 -10.73 1.86 -40.66
C ALA A 327 -10.27 1.59 -42.10
N ALA A 328 -8.98 1.78 -42.38
CA ALA A 328 -8.40 1.56 -43.71
C ALA A 328 -8.59 0.12 -44.24
N GLU A 329 -8.72 -0.86 -43.35
CA GLU A 329 -9.00 -2.27 -43.69
C GLU A 329 -10.46 -2.51 -44.13
N TYR A 330 -11.41 -1.67 -43.71
CA TYR A 330 -12.85 -1.89 -43.91
C TYR A 330 -13.21 -2.02 -45.41
N GLY A 331 -12.75 -1.07 -46.23
CA GLY A 331 -12.96 -1.09 -47.68
C GLY A 331 -12.28 -2.27 -48.39
N VAL A 332 -11.13 -2.74 -47.87
CA VAL A 332 -10.40 -3.89 -48.44
C VAL A 332 -11.16 -5.18 -48.18
N ILE A 333 -11.60 -5.40 -46.92
CA ILE A 333 -12.38 -6.58 -46.52
C ILE A 333 -13.71 -6.62 -47.27
N LYS A 334 -14.42 -5.48 -47.36
CA LYS A 334 -15.65 -5.37 -48.17
C LYS A 334 -15.42 -5.79 -49.62
N THR A 335 -14.42 -5.19 -50.28
CA THR A 335 -14.11 -5.49 -51.70
C THR A 335 -13.81 -6.98 -51.90
N TYR A 336 -13.11 -7.61 -50.94
CA TYR A 336 -12.80 -9.04 -50.97
C TYR A 336 -14.06 -9.93 -50.82
N LEU A 337 -14.98 -9.59 -49.92
CA LEU A 337 -16.25 -10.31 -49.73
C LEU A 337 -17.21 -10.12 -50.92
N ASP A 338 -17.29 -8.92 -51.50
CA ASP A 338 -18.02 -8.67 -52.75
C ASP A 338 -17.42 -9.51 -53.90
N TRP A 339 -16.09 -9.64 -53.97
CA TRP A 339 -15.43 -10.51 -54.96
C TRP A 339 -15.81 -11.99 -54.76
N LEU A 340 -15.64 -12.53 -53.55
CA LEU A 340 -15.97 -13.94 -53.24
C LEU A 340 -17.44 -14.28 -53.52
N THR A 341 -18.36 -13.35 -53.26
CA THR A 341 -19.80 -13.57 -53.51
C THR A 341 -20.21 -13.40 -54.97
N SER A 342 -19.48 -12.58 -55.75
CA SER A 342 -19.72 -12.41 -57.19
C SER A 342 -19.23 -13.60 -58.05
N MET A 343 -18.34 -14.43 -57.52
CA MET A 343 -17.72 -15.53 -58.27
C MET A 343 -18.73 -16.65 -58.60
N PRO A 344 -18.76 -17.17 -59.84
CA PRO A 344 -19.75 -18.15 -60.28
C PRO A 344 -19.37 -19.58 -59.91
N TRP A 345 -19.19 -19.86 -58.61
CA TRP A 345 -18.63 -21.12 -58.06
C TRP A 345 -19.22 -22.40 -58.65
N ASN A 346 -20.54 -22.43 -58.88
CA ASN A 346 -21.27 -23.60 -59.38
C ASN A 346 -21.72 -23.48 -60.85
N LYS A 347 -21.11 -22.62 -61.67
CA LYS A 347 -21.45 -22.50 -63.11
C LYS A 347 -20.26 -22.90 -64.00
N SER A 348 -20.30 -24.13 -64.50
CA SER A 348 -19.44 -24.60 -65.59
C SER A 348 -20.21 -24.59 -66.93
N THR A 349 -19.48 -24.39 -68.04
CA THR A 349 -20.03 -24.51 -69.40
C THR A 349 -19.65 -25.85 -70.02
N GLU A 350 -20.64 -26.70 -70.30
CA GLU A 350 -20.46 -28.01 -70.94
C GLU A 350 -20.39 -27.89 -72.48
N GLY A 351 -19.34 -27.25 -72.99
CA GLY A 351 -19.10 -27.11 -74.43
C GLY A 351 -18.13 -28.16 -74.97
N GLU A 352 -18.47 -28.80 -76.10
CA GLU A 352 -17.49 -29.59 -76.86
C GLU A 352 -16.43 -28.65 -77.45
N ILE A 353 -15.15 -28.93 -77.16
CA ILE A 353 -14.04 -28.11 -77.64
C ILE A 353 -13.71 -28.47 -79.09
N ASP A 354 -14.10 -27.62 -80.04
CA ASP A 354 -13.75 -27.73 -81.46
C ASP A 354 -12.53 -26.84 -81.79
N ILE A 355 -11.37 -27.49 -81.99
CA ILE A 355 -10.09 -26.81 -82.26
C ILE A 355 -10.05 -26.20 -83.68
N PRO A 356 -10.46 -26.90 -84.77
CA PRO A 356 -10.66 -26.28 -86.08
C PRO A 356 -11.52 -25.01 -86.03
N LYS A 357 -12.68 -25.06 -85.36
CA LYS A 357 -13.57 -23.89 -85.24
C LYS A 357 -12.94 -22.77 -84.41
N ALA A 358 -12.27 -23.09 -83.30
CA ALA A 358 -11.54 -22.12 -82.51
C ALA A 358 -10.42 -21.44 -83.33
N ARG A 359 -9.70 -22.18 -84.19
CA ARG A 359 -8.67 -21.61 -85.07
C ARG A 359 -9.28 -20.65 -86.10
N ALA A 360 -10.45 -20.95 -86.65
CA ALA A 360 -11.15 -20.07 -87.58
C ALA A 360 -11.58 -18.75 -86.90
N ILE A 361 -12.24 -18.84 -85.74
CA ILE A 361 -12.69 -17.67 -84.96
C ILE A 361 -11.48 -16.80 -84.54
N LEU A 362 -10.41 -17.41 -84.04
CA LEU A 362 -9.16 -16.69 -83.70
C LEU A 362 -8.46 -16.08 -84.93
N ALA A 363 -8.68 -16.60 -86.14
CA ALA A 363 -8.15 -16.02 -87.38
C ALA A 363 -8.99 -14.83 -87.88
N GLU A 364 -10.30 -14.87 -87.67
CA GLU A 364 -11.27 -13.85 -88.09
C GLU A 364 -11.31 -12.65 -87.13
N ASP A 365 -11.50 -12.89 -85.83
CA ASP A 365 -11.77 -11.84 -84.83
C ASP A 365 -10.52 -11.08 -84.35
N HIS A 366 -9.32 -11.63 -84.55
CA HIS A 366 -8.07 -11.11 -83.99
C HIS A 366 -7.00 -11.01 -85.08
N TYR A 367 -6.32 -9.86 -85.21
CA TYR A 367 -5.27 -9.65 -86.22
C TYR A 367 -3.87 -9.70 -85.60
N ASP A 368 -2.89 -10.29 -86.29
CA ASP A 368 -1.45 -10.28 -85.96
C ASP A 368 -1.01 -10.83 -84.58
N LEU A 369 -1.82 -11.68 -83.94
CA LEU A 369 -1.53 -12.28 -82.62
C LEU A 369 -1.13 -13.78 -82.69
N GLU A 370 -0.40 -14.21 -83.71
CA GLU A 370 -0.12 -15.64 -84.00
C GLU A 370 0.31 -16.44 -82.75
N ARG A 371 1.31 -15.95 -82.00
CA ARG A 371 1.85 -16.60 -80.80
C ARG A 371 0.82 -16.77 -79.66
N ILE A 372 -0.13 -15.85 -79.54
CA ILE A 372 -1.19 -15.90 -78.52
C ILE A 372 -2.30 -16.86 -78.98
N LYS A 373 -2.68 -16.79 -80.27
CA LYS A 373 -3.66 -17.71 -80.87
C LYS A 373 -3.20 -19.16 -80.75
N ASP A 374 -1.95 -19.45 -81.10
CA ASP A 374 -1.40 -20.80 -80.95
C ASP A 374 -1.35 -21.22 -79.48
N ARG A 375 -1.06 -20.32 -78.53
CA ARG A 375 -1.09 -20.65 -77.10
C ARG A 375 -2.51 -20.92 -76.55
N ILE A 376 -3.52 -20.21 -77.05
CA ILE A 376 -4.94 -20.48 -76.76
C ILE A 376 -5.34 -21.84 -77.37
N LEU A 377 -4.91 -22.13 -78.60
CA LEU A 377 -5.19 -23.42 -79.26
C LEU A 377 -4.48 -24.59 -78.56
N GLU A 378 -3.26 -24.41 -78.07
CA GLU A 378 -2.56 -25.37 -77.21
C GLU A 378 -3.33 -25.62 -75.90
N TYR A 379 -3.79 -24.56 -75.22
CA TYR A 379 -4.60 -24.69 -74.01
C TYR A 379 -5.91 -25.44 -74.27
N LEU A 380 -6.63 -25.09 -75.34
CA LEU A 380 -7.86 -25.78 -75.75
C LEU A 380 -7.59 -27.25 -76.14
N ALA A 381 -6.45 -27.55 -76.77
CA ALA A 381 -6.04 -28.92 -77.09
C ALA A 381 -5.76 -29.75 -75.82
N VAL A 382 -5.01 -29.21 -74.85
CA VAL A 382 -4.76 -29.87 -73.56
C VAL A 382 -6.07 -30.08 -72.80
N ARG A 383 -6.96 -29.09 -72.78
CA ARG A 383 -8.27 -29.19 -72.13
C ARG A 383 -9.19 -30.21 -72.82
N LYS A 384 -9.17 -30.30 -74.17
CA LYS A 384 -9.89 -31.33 -74.92
C LYS A 384 -9.37 -32.74 -74.60
N LEU A 385 -8.05 -32.92 -74.52
CA LEU A 385 -7.44 -34.19 -74.14
C LEU A 385 -7.81 -34.60 -72.71
N LYS A 386 -7.83 -33.65 -71.76
CA LYS A 386 -8.24 -33.90 -70.38
C LYS A 386 -9.73 -34.26 -70.25
N LEU A 387 -10.61 -33.60 -71.03
CA LEU A 387 -12.05 -33.94 -71.09
C LEU A 387 -12.33 -35.30 -71.77
N ALA A 388 -11.40 -35.80 -72.58
CA ALA A 388 -11.50 -37.11 -73.23
C ALA A 388 -10.89 -38.26 -72.42
N LEU A 389 -10.14 -37.95 -71.35
CA LEU A 389 -9.68 -38.93 -70.36
C LEU A 389 -10.81 -39.19 -69.35
N PRO A 390 -10.99 -40.44 -68.87
CA PRO A 390 -11.89 -40.70 -67.75
C PRO A 390 -11.52 -39.85 -66.53
N PRO A 391 -12.49 -39.42 -65.70
CA PRO A 391 -12.18 -38.76 -64.43
C PRO A 391 -11.42 -39.74 -63.54
N ASP A 392 -10.18 -39.36 -63.23
CA ASP A 392 -9.16 -40.03 -62.41
C ASP A 392 -9.58 -41.34 -61.71
N ASP A 393 -9.25 -42.50 -62.32
CA ASP A 393 -8.82 -43.69 -61.56
C ASP A 393 -8.04 -44.73 -62.41
N GLU A 394 -7.32 -45.61 -61.70
CA GLU A 394 -6.58 -46.81 -62.17
C GLU A 394 -5.25 -46.68 -62.96
N THR A 395 -4.81 -45.51 -63.44
CA THR A 395 -3.41 -45.35 -63.92
C THR A 395 -2.71 -44.16 -63.29
N GLY A 396 -1.73 -44.42 -62.40
CA GLY A 396 -1.05 -43.44 -61.55
C GLY A 396 -0.10 -42.44 -62.25
N SER A 397 -0.39 -42.06 -63.49
CA SER A 397 0.18 -40.87 -64.12
C SER A 397 -0.65 -39.65 -63.74
N SER A 398 -0.03 -38.63 -63.15
CA SER A 398 -0.73 -37.38 -62.82
C SER A 398 -1.43 -36.80 -64.05
N PRO A 399 -2.67 -36.28 -63.94
CA PRO A 399 -3.34 -35.63 -65.05
C PRO A 399 -2.46 -34.49 -65.60
N PRO A 400 -2.39 -34.30 -66.93
CA PRO A 400 -1.54 -33.28 -67.53
C PRO A 400 -1.92 -31.91 -66.97
N ARG A 401 -0.94 -31.23 -66.35
CA ARG A 401 -1.14 -29.92 -65.71
C ARG A 401 -1.71 -28.95 -66.75
N GLU A 402 -2.90 -28.42 -66.49
CA GLU A 402 -3.49 -27.38 -67.33
C GLU A 402 -2.59 -26.15 -67.29
N PRO A 403 -2.09 -25.65 -68.43
CA PRO A 403 -1.30 -24.43 -68.45
C PRO A 403 -2.23 -23.24 -68.20
N ILE A 404 -2.01 -22.53 -67.08
CA ILE A 404 -2.73 -21.29 -66.78
C ILE A 404 -2.37 -20.25 -67.85
N LEU A 405 -3.36 -19.77 -68.60
CA LEU A 405 -3.20 -18.66 -69.52
C LEU A 405 -3.11 -17.36 -68.72
N CYS A 406 -1.89 -16.85 -68.54
CA CYS A 406 -1.67 -15.49 -68.06
C CYS A 406 -1.48 -14.57 -69.26
N LEU A 407 -2.52 -13.78 -69.53
CA LEU A 407 -2.61 -12.80 -70.60
C LEU A 407 -2.24 -11.43 -70.02
N VAL A 408 -1.26 -10.75 -70.61
CA VAL A 408 -0.61 -9.56 -70.04
C VAL A 408 -0.31 -8.55 -71.14
N GLY A 409 -1.07 -7.46 -71.16
CA GLY A 409 -0.92 -6.36 -72.11
C GLY A 409 -1.93 -5.24 -71.87
N PRO A 410 -1.93 -4.20 -72.72
CA PRO A 410 -2.94 -3.14 -72.69
C PRO A 410 -4.36 -3.71 -72.89
N PRO A 411 -5.41 -3.03 -72.38
CA PRO A 411 -6.79 -3.49 -72.59
C PRO A 411 -7.10 -3.64 -74.08
N GLY A 412 -7.53 -4.85 -74.48
CA GLY A 412 -7.78 -5.23 -75.87
C GLY A 412 -6.62 -5.93 -76.60
N VAL A 413 -5.45 -6.09 -75.96
CA VAL A 413 -4.27 -6.76 -76.55
C VAL A 413 -3.59 -7.77 -75.60
N GLY A 414 -3.94 -7.73 -74.30
CA GLY A 414 -3.36 -8.57 -73.26
C GLY A 414 -3.81 -10.01 -73.31
#